data_AF-A0A955RJ15-F1
#
_entry.id   AF-A0A955RJ15-F1
#
_cell.length_a   1.000
_cell.length_b   1.000
_cell.length_c   1.000
_cell.angle_alpha   90.00
_cell.angle_beta   90.00
_cell.angle_gamma   90.00
#
_symmetry.space_group_name_H-M   'P 1'
#
loop_
_entity.id
_entity.type
_entity.pdbx_description
1 polymer ?
#
loop_
_entity_poly.entity_id
_entity_poly.type
_entity_poly.pdbx_seq_one_letter_code
_entity_poly.pdbx_strand_id
1 'polypeptide(L)' 'MVDSHIKEQSDAHQDACDNEEYFYIDPETGLFVQTAYGLALRGSCCNNSCRHCPWEATSDA' A
#
# COMPACT_ATOMS: atom_id res chain seq x y z
N MET A 1 -27.38 3.84 -11.42
CA MET A 1 -27.09 2.69 -10.55
C MET A 1 -25.63 2.28 -10.69
N VAL A 2 -24.69 3.18 -10.41
CA VAL A 2 -23.37 2.75 -9.92
C VAL A 2 -23.14 3.52 -8.64
N ASP A 3 -23.75 2.94 -7.61
CA ASP A 3 -23.51 3.25 -6.21
C ASP A 3 -22.02 3.16 -5.88
N SER A 4 -21.70 3.85 -4.79
CA SER A 4 -20.62 3.56 -3.87
C SER A 4 -19.30 4.25 -4.20
N HIS A 5 -19.04 5.32 -3.45
CA HIS A 5 -17.74 5.78 -2.96
C HIS A 5 -16.62 4.72 -3.09
N ILE A 6 -16.01 4.60 -4.27
CA ILE A 6 -14.80 3.82 -4.44
C ILE A 6 -13.71 4.64 -3.75
N LYS A 7 -13.22 4.13 -2.62
CA LYS A 7 -12.06 4.70 -1.94
C LYS A 7 -10.87 4.59 -2.89
N GLU A 8 -10.08 5.63 -3.07
CA GLU A 8 -8.90 5.52 -3.94
C GLU A 8 -7.84 4.64 -3.25
N GLN A 9 -7.03 3.94 -4.05
CA GLN A 9 -5.95 3.08 -3.55
C GLN A 9 -5.02 3.82 -2.58
N SER A 10 -4.71 5.09 -2.85
CA SER A 10 -3.86 5.93 -1.99
C SER A 10 -4.51 6.21 -0.63
N ASP A 11 -5.83 6.44 -0.59
CA ASP A 11 -6.56 6.71 0.65
C ASP A 11 -6.65 5.43 1.50
N ALA A 12 -6.94 4.30 0.87
CA ALA A 12 -6.96 3.00 1.55
C ALA A 12 -5.56 2.65 2.10
N HIS A 13 -4.50 2.97 1.36
CA HIS A 13 -3.12 2.79 1.81
C HIS A 13 -2.80 3.68 3.03
N GLN A 14 -3.15 4.97 2.97
CA GLN A 14 -2.87 5.92 4.04
C GLN A 14 -3.60 5.51 5.32
N ASP A 15 -4.89 5.18 5.21
CA ASP A 15 -5.68 4.74 6.36
C ASP A 15 -5.10 3.48 7.00
N ALA A 16 -4.66 2.51 6.20
CA ALA A 16 -4.03 1.30 6.71
C ALA A 16 -2.66 1.60 7.38
N CYS A 17 -1.89 2.56 6.86
CA CYS A 17 -0.66 3.01 7.51
C CYS A 17 -0.95 3.72 8.86
N ASP A 18 -1.97 4.59 8.91
CA ASP A 18 -2.36 5.33 10.12
C ASP A 18 -2.92 4.40 11.20
N ASN A 19 -3.54 3.29 10.79
CA ASN A 19 -4.00 2.22 11.69
C ASN A 19 -2.92 1.17 12.01
N GLU A 20 -1.67 1.37 11.57
CA GLU A 20 -0.56 0.44 11.78
C GLU A 20 -0.85 -0.98 11.24
N GLU A 21 -1.69 -1.08 10.21
CA GLU A 21 -1.98 -2.33 9.54
C GLU A 21 -0.85 -2.71 8.58
N TYR A 22 -0.53 -4.00 8.51
CA TYR A 22 0.54 -4.50 7.63
C TYR A 22 0.09 -4.62 6.16
N PHE A 23 -1.21 -4.78 5.94
CA PHE A 23 -1.80 -5.02 4.62
C PHE A 23 -3.14 -4.31 4.53
N TYR A 24 -3.54 -3.93 3.32
CA TYR A 24 -4.88 -3.47 3.00
C TYR A 24 -5.39 -4.18 1.74
N ILE A 25 -6.71 -4.14 1.54
CA ILE A 25 -7.33 -4.64 0.31
C ILE A 25 -7.46 -3.46 -0.65
N ASP A 26 -6.84 -3.58 -1.82
CA ASP A 26 -6.95 -2.60 -2.89
C ASP A 26 -8.41 -2.54 -3.37
N PRO A 27 -9.09 -1.38 -3.25
CA PRO A 27 -10.49 -1.22 -3.62
C PRO A 27 -10.73 -1.33 -5.15
N GLU A 28 -9.71 -1.12 -5.97
CA GLU A 28 -9.83 -1.21 -7.43
C GLU A 28 -9.57 -2.63 -7.94
N THR A 29 -8.58 -3.32 -7.35
CA THR A 29 -8.13 -4.65 -7.83
C THR A 29 -8.60 -5.81 -6.96
N GLY A 30 -9.04 -5.55 -5.73
CA GLY A 30 -9.40 -6.57 -4.74
C GLY A 30 -8.22 -7.36 -4.19
N LEU A 31 -6.98 -6.93 -4.45
CA LEU A 31 -5.77 -7.63 -4.05
C LEU A 31 -5.31 -7.22 -2.65
N PHE A 32 -4.63 -8.14 -1.95
CA PHE A 32 -3.92 -7.82 -0.71
C PHE A 32 -2.61 -7.10 -1.02
N VAL A 33 -2.48 -5.86 -0.56
CA VAL A 33 -1.31 -5.02 -0.78
C VAL A 33 -0.65 -4.71 0.57
N GLN A 34 0.67 -4.84 0.65
CA GLN A 34 1.42 -4.43 1.85
C GLN A 34 1.44 -2.91 2.00
N THR A 35 1.31 -2.44 3.24
CA THR A 35 1.46 -1.03 3.58
C THR A 35 2.93 -0.66 3.70
N ALA A 36 3.23 0.65 3.64
CA ALA A 36 4.58 1.15 3.89
C ALA A 36 5.03 0.84 5.34
N TYR A 37 4.09 0.86 6.29
CA TYR A 37 4.33 0.45 7.68
C TYR A 37 4.74 -1.02 7.79
N GLY A 38 3.99 -1.94 7.20
CA GLY A 38 4.30 -3.37 7.22
C GLY A 38 5.64 -3.68 6.55
N LEU A 39 5.94 -2.96 5.46
CA LEU A 39 7.24 -2.99 4.80
C LEU A 39 8.34 -2.51 5.76
N ALA A 40 8.21 -1.34 6.39
CA ALA A 40 9.19 -0.81 7.33
C ALA A 40 9.50 -1.79 8.48
N LEU A 41 8.49 -2.46 9.03
CA LEU A 41 8.66 -3.49 10.06
C LEU A 41 9.37 -4.75 9.55
N ARG A 42 9.08 -5.15 8.30
CA ARG A 42 9.80 -6.24 7.62
C ARG A 42 11.27 -5.89 7.34
N GLY A 43 11.58 -4.60 7.22
CA GLY A 43 12.93 -4.09 6.99
C GLY A 43 13.52 -4.41 5.61
N SER A 44 12.70 -4.83 4.63
CA SER A 44 13.16 -5.13 3.27
C SER A 44 12.07 -4.97 2.20
N CYS A 45 12.46 -4.51 1.00
CA CYS A 45 11.57 -4.41 -0.15
C CYS A 45 10.97 -5.78 -0.51
N CYS A 46 9.66 -5.84 -0.74
CA CYS A 46 8.96 -7.08 -1.12
C CYS A 46 9.13 -7.46 -2.60
N ASN A 47 9.74 -6.58 -3.41
CA ASN A 47 10.04 -6.78 -4.82
C ASN A 47 8.82 -7.06 -5.72
N ASN A 48 7.63 -6.64 -5.28
CA ASN A 48 6.35 -6.78 -6.00
C ASN A 48 5.93 -5.51 -6.75
N SER A 49 6.86 -4.58 -7.02
CA SER A 49 6.59 -3.32 -7.75
C SER A 49 5.36 -2.55 -7.23
N CYS A 50 5.20 -2.51 -5.90
CA CYS A 50 4.09 -1.83 -5.27
C CYS A 50 4.24 -0.30 -5.35
N ARG A 51 3.14 0.40 -5.65
CA ARG A 51 3.11 1.84 -5.98
C ARG A 51 3.52 2.78 -4.84
N HIS A 52 3.46 2.32 -3.60
CA HIS A 52 3.76 3.09 -2.39
C HIS A 52 4.92 2.48 -1.59
N CYS A 53 5.86 1.82 -2.27
CA CYS A 53 7.01 1.23 -1.59
C CYS A 53 7.93 2.35 -1.05
N PRO A 54 8.30 2.30 0.24
CA PRO A 54 9.24 3.28 0.81
C PRO A 54 10.67 3.17 0.24
N TRP A 55 11.01 2.06 -0.44
CA TRP A 55 12.34 1.79 -0.99
C TRP A 55 12.50 2.05 -2.50
N GLU A 56 11.43 2.40 -3.22
CA GLU A 56 11.52 2.67 -4.68
C GLU A 56 12.28 3.98 -5.00
N ALA A 57 12.63 4.78 -3.99
CA ALA A 57 13.34 6.05 -4.14
C ALA A 57 14.88 5.98 -3.95
N THR A 58 15.48 4.79 -3.96
CA THR A 58 16.95 4.65 -3.99
C THR A 58 17.38 3.98 -5.29
N SER A 59 17.25 4.76 -6.37
CA SER A 59 18.13 4.62 -7.55
C SER A 59 19.36 5.50 -7.33
N ASP A 60 20.16 5.21 -6.31
CA ASP A 60 21.47 5.86 -6.15
C ASP A 60 22.55 4.93 -6.71
N ALA A 61 23.01 5.31 -7.91
CA ALA A 61 24.38 5.27 -8.43
C ALA A 61 25.27 4.04 -8.17
#